data_AF-A0AAQ5YWN5-F1
#
_entry.id   AF-A0AAQ5YWN5-F1
#
_cell.length_a   1.000
_cell.length_b   1.000
_cell.length_c   1.000
_cell.angle_alpha   90.00
_cell.angle_beta   90.00
_cell.angle_gamma   90.00
#
_symmetry.space_group_name_H-M   'P 1'
#
loop_
_entity.id
_entity.type
_entity.pdbx_description
1 polymer ?
#
loop_
_entity_poly.entity_id
_entity_poly.type
_entity_poly.pdbx_seq_one_letter_code
_entity_poly.pdbx_strand_id
1 'polypeptide(L)'
;MEALCRMATPNQRRELADQWFSMGHVANAFAKIRDSEFEMACRKFLNMVNGMQGDRRRVYSYPCLEVYLGKYELLMPSDENLEEFWIDFNLGSHSISFYFSLTDEETQEGHWETICINENEVQSYTVTGEGHEAGTGEAVVRCGDFHPAAGARHRPTPSAGGSSRNGTSGTVVQKRGLSSVSMSSTCI
;
A
#
# COMPACT_ATOMS: atom_id res chain seq x y z
N MET A 1 2.22 -15.00 1.90
CA MET A 1 1.37 -15.39 0.75
C MET A 1 2.23 -15.87 -0.41
N GLU A 2 3.06 -15.00 -1.00
CA GLU A 2 4.01 -15.37 -2.07
C GLU A 2 4.85 -16.61 -1.78
N ALA A 3 5.47 -16.68 -0.59
CA ALA A 3 6.26 -17.85 -0.20
C ALA A 3 5.45 -19.16 -0.27
N LEU A 4 4.17 -19.16 0.14
CA LEU A 4 3.33 -20.36 0.05
C LEU A 4 3.07 -20.77 -1.41
N CYS A 5 2.88 -19.80 -2.31
CA CYS A 5 2.72 -20.06 -3.74
C CYS A 5 4.01 -20.52 -4.42
N ARG A 6 5.18 -20.03 -3.99
CA ARG A 6 6.48 -20.49 -4.50
C ARG A 6 6.86 -21.88 -3.98
N MET A 7 6.45 -22.23 -2.75
CA MET A 7 6.79 -23.52 -2.13
C MET A 7 5.85 -24.66 -2.54
N ALA A 8 4.69 -24.37 -3.12
CA ALA A 8 3.70 -25.39 -3.49
C ALA A 8 3.13 -25.12 -4.88
N THR A 9 3.15 -26.16 -5.71
CA THR A 9 2.49 -26.17 -7.03
C THR A 9 0.98 -25.92 -6.89
N PRO A 10 0.29 -25.47 -7.95
CA PRO A 10 -1.17 -25.31 -7.93
C PRO A 10 -1.94 -26.56 -7.47
N ASN A 11 -1.44 -27.77 -7.77
CA ASN A 11 -2.05 -29.02 -7.31
C ASN A 11 -1.88 -29.21 -5.81
N GLN A 12 -0.66 -29.01 -5.30
CA GLN A 12 -0.38 -29.10 -3.87
C GLN A 12 -1.14 -28.04 -3.07
N ARG A 13 -1.30 -26.82 -3.60
CA ARG A 13 -2.13 -25.79 -2.94
C ARG A 13 -3.57 -26.24 -2.76
N ARG A 14 -4.15 -26.97 -3.74
CA ARG A 14 -5.52 -27.52 -3.62
C ARG A 14 -5.63 -28.58 -2.52
N GLU A 15 -4.58 -29.37 -2.32
CA GLU A 15 -4.55 -30.43 -1.28
C GLU A 15 -4.24 -29.88 0.12
N LEU A 16 -3.43 -28.82 0.20
CA LEU A 16 -2.92 -28.28 1.47
C LEU A 16 -3.75 -27.11 2.01
N ALA A 17 -4.60 -26.47 1.20
CA ALA A 17 -5.33 -25.26 1.59
C ALA A 17 -6.17 -25.45 2.86
N ASP A 18 -6.88 -26.57 3.00
CA ASP A 18 -7.70 -26.87 4.19
C ASP A 18 -6.86 -27.12 5.46
N GLN A 19 -5.57 -27.47 5.29
CA GLN A 19 -4.63 -27.61 6.41
C GLN A 19 -4.05 -26.25 6.83
N TRP A 20 -3.86 -25.34 5.87
CA TRP A 20 -3.29 -24.02 6.12
C TRP A 20 -4.31 -23.00 6.61
N PHE A 21 -5.57 -23.14 6.23
CA PHE A 21 -6.63 -22.19 6.56
C PHE A 21 -7.83 -22.89 7.19
N SER A 22 -8.15 -22.55 8.43
CA SER A 22 -9.31 -23.13 9.14
C SER A 22 -10.66 -22.70 8.55
N MET A 23 -10.71 -21.59 7.79
CA MET A 23 -11.93 -21.12 7.14
C MET A 23 -12.01 -21.66 5.71
N GLY A 24 -12.99 -22.52 5.43
CA GLY A 24 -13.15 -23.15 4.10
C GLY A 24 -13.30 -22.16 2.94
N HIS A 25 -13.91 -21.00 3.16
CA HIS A 25 -13.98 -19.93 2.15
C HIS A 25 -12.60 -19.38 1.78
N VAL A 26 -11.71 -19.20 2.77
CA VAL A 26 -10.33 -18.74 2.56
C VAL A 26 -9.51 -19.84 1.90
N ALA A 27 -9.61 -21.08 2.35
CA ALA A 27 -8.93 -22.22 1.74
C ALA A 27 -9.28 -22.35 0.24
N ASN A 28 -10.58 -22.30 -0.09
CA ASN A 28 -11.08 -22.39 -1.47
C ASN A 28 -10.58 -21.22 -2.34
N ALA A 29 -10.58 -19.99 -1.81
CA ALA A 29 -10.06 -18.84 -2.53
C ALA A 29 -8.55 -18.95 -2.78
N PHE A 30 -7.78 -19.37 -1.77
CA PHE A 30 -6.33 -19.58 -1.90
C PHE A 30 -6.00 -20.65 -2.95
N ALA A 31 -6.73 -21.76 -2.93
CA ALA A 31 -6.55 -22.88 -3.87
C ALA A 31 -6.78 -22.51 -5.34
N LYS A 32 -7.49 -21.40 -5.61
CA LYS A 32 -7.79 -20.90 -6.95
C LYS A 32 -6.76 -19.92 -7.51
N ILE A 33 -5.80 -19.47 -6.71
CA ILE A 33 -4.76 -18.54 -7.16
C ILE A 33 -3.89 -19.24 -8.21
N ARG A 34 -3.80 -18.63 -9.40
CA ARG A 34 -2.97 -19.09 -10.51
C ARG A 34 -1.63 -18.35 -10.49
N ASP A 35 -0.56 -19.06 -10.80
CA ASP A 35 0.78 -18.47 -10.80
C ASP A 35 0.93 -17.40 -11.91
N SER A 36 0.23 -17.56 -13.03
CA SER A 36 0.21 -16.61 -14.15
C SER A 36 -0.49 -15.28 -13.83
N GLU A 37 -1.33 -15.25 -12.81
CA GLU A 37 -2.14 -14.08 -12.40
C GLU A 37 -1.84 -13.74 -10.93
N PHE A 38 -0.66 -14.13 -10.43
CA PHE A 38 -0.37 -14.20 -9.00
C PHE A 38 -0.58 -12.85 -8.31
N GLU A 39 -0.06 -11.75 -8.86
CA GLU A 39 -0.11 -10.44 -8.21
C GLU A 39 -1.55 -9.94 -7.99
N MET A 40 -2.37 -9.95 -9.05
CA MET A 40 -3.78 -9.55 -8.96
C MET A 40 -4.60 -10.52 -8.09
N ALA A 41 -4.42 -11.83 -8.26
CA ALA A 41 -5.14 -12.82 -7.48
C ALA A 41 -4.78 -12.75 -5.98
N CYS A 42 -3.50 -12.47 -5.67
CA CYS A 42 -3.01 -12.24 -4.32
C CYS A 42 -3.65 -10.99 -3.71
N ARG A 43 -3.71 -9.87 -4.44
CA ARG A 43 -4.37 -8.64 -3.99
C ARG A 43 -5.85 -8.87 -3.70
N LYS A 44 -6.60 -9.52 -4.60
CA LYS A 44 -8.02 -9.85 -4.38
C LYS A 44 -8.22 -10.79 -3.19
N PHE A 45 -7.37 -11.80 -3.06
CA PHE A 45 -7.39 -12.72 -1.94
C PHE A 45 -7.16 -12.02 -0.60
N LEU A 46 -6.13 -11.16 -0.50
CA LEU A 46 -5.80 -10.43 0.73
C LEU A 46 -6.91 -9.44 1.10
N ASN A 47 -7.45 -8.70 0.13
CA ASN A 47 -8.57 -7.79 0.36
C ASN A 47 -9.82 -8.54 0.87
N MET A 48 -10.10 -9.72 0.32
CA MET A 48 -11.18 -10.58 0.79
C MET A 48 -10.92 -11.06 2.23
N VAL A 49 -9.74 -11.60 2.54
CA VAL A 49 -9.38 -12.10 3.88
C VAL A 49 -9.40 -10.99 4.93
N ASN A 50 -8.91 -9.80 4.60
CA ASN A 50 -8.98 -8.63 5.48
C ASN A 50 -10.42 -8.14 5.64
N GLY A 51 -11.21 -8.14 4.56
CA GLY A 51 -12.63 -7.77 4.58
C GLY A 51 -13.48 -8.67 5.49
N MET A 52 -13.25 -10.00 5.44
CA MET A 52 -13.94 -10.98 6.27
C MET A 52 -13.71 -10.79 7.77
N GLN A 53 -12.63 -10.12 8.17
CA GLN A 53 -12.34 -9.85 9.59
C GLN A 53 -13.12 -8.65 10.15
N GLY A 54 -13.85 -7.90 9.31
CA GLY A 54 -14.66 -6.76 9.74
C GLY A 54 -13.82 -5.75 10.52
N ASP A 55 -14.31 -5.29 11.67
CA ASP A 55 -13.61 -4.31 12.50
C ASP A 55 -12.37 -4.88 13.20
N ARG A 56 -12.17 -6.20 13.17
CA ARG A 56 -10.99 -6.88 13.72
C ARG A 56 -9.84 -6.98 12.72
N ARG A 57 -10.03 -6.52 11.48
CA ARG A 57 -8.97 -6.57 10.47
C ARG A 57 -7.77 -5.74 10.92
N ARG A 58 -6.57 -6.23 10.59
CA ARG A 58 -5.30 -5.55 10.92
C ARG A 58 -4.68 -4.80 9.75
N VAL A 59 -5.27 -4.93 8.57
CA VAL A 59 -4.88 -4.19 7.37
C VAL A 59 -6.13 -3.62 6.72
N TYR A 60 -6.12 -2.32 6.48
CA TYR A 60 -7.17 -1.63 5.73
C TYR A 60 -6.59 -1.18 4.39
N SER A 61 -7.12 -1.73 3.31
CA SER A 61 -6.69 -1.42 1.94
C SER A 61 -7.71 -0.50 1.28
N TYR A 62 -7.26 0.61 0.70
CA TYR A 62 -8.13 1.57 0.05
C TYR A 62 -7.61 1.95 -1.34
N PRO A 63 -8.50 2.13 -2.32
CA PRO A 63 -8.13 2.71 -3.60
C PRO A 63 -7.78 4.19 -3.41
N CYS A 64 -6.68 4.59 -4.00
CA CYS A 64 -6.15 5.94 -4.00
C CYS A 64 -6.27 6.54 -5.40
N LEU A 65 -6.51 7.84 -5.44
CA LEU A 65 -6.54 8.59 -6.67
C LEU A 65 -5.13 8.95 -7.10
N GLU A 66 -4.42 9.62 -6.20
CA GLU A 66 -3.13 10.22 -6.47
C GLU A 66 -2.28 10.15 -5.20
N VAL A 67 -0.98 9.94 -5.41
CA VAL A 67 0.01 9.96 -4.34
C VAL A 67 1.11 10.92 -4.72
N TYR A 68 1.52 11.77 -3.79
CA TYR A 68 2.64 12.70 -3.99
C TYR A 68 3.73 12.48 -2.95
N LEU A 69 4.99 12.52 -3.38
CA LEU A 69 6.17 12.67 -2.53
C LEU A 69 6.75 14.07 -2.73
N GLY A 70 6.48 14.98 -1.80
CA GLY A 70 6.77 16.40 -1.98
C GLY A 70 5.99 16.97 -3.16
N LYS A 71 6.68 17.28 -4.26
CA LYS A 71 6.09 17.79 -5.51
C LYS A 71 6.00 16.75 -6.63
N TYR A 72 6.45 15.53 -6.37
CA TYR A 72 6.54 14.47 -7.37
C TYR A 72 5.36 13.54 -7.21
N GLU A 73 4.56 13.38 -8.27
CA GLU A 73 3.51 12.38 -8.29
C GLU A 73 4.12 10.99 -8.42
N LEU A 74 3.62 10.05 -7.62
CA LEU A 74 3.94 8.64 -7.70
C LEU A 74 2.80 7.94 -8.43
N LEU A 75 3.13 7.18 -9.46
CA LEU A 75 2.12 6.57 -10.34
C LEU A 75 1.77 5.16 -9.86
N MET A 76 0.53 4.77 -10.13
CA MET A 76 0.12 3.37 -10.01
C MET A 76 1.00 2.49 -10.91
N PRO A 77 1.45 1.31 -10.46
CA PRO A 77 2.14 0.37 -11.32
C PRO A 77 1.30 0.00 -12.55
N SER A 78 1.90 0.06 -13.74
CA SER A 78 1.28 -0.39 -15.00
C SER A 78 1.27 -1.92 -15.08
N ASP A 79 0.28 -2.54 -14.44
CA ASP A 79 -0.03 -3.97 -14.55
C ASP A 79 -1.44 -4.11 -15.12
N GLU A 80 -1.60 -4.86 -16.21
CA GLU A 80 -2.88 -5.08 -16.89
C GLU A 80 -3.97 -5.64 -15.96
N ASN A 81 -3.58 -6.22 -14.82
CA ASN A 81 -4.48 -6.83 -13.86
C ASN A 81 -4.66 -6.00 -12.58
N LEU A 82 -4.00 -4.85 -12.44
CA LEU A 82 -4.17 -3.97 -11.28
C LEU A 82 -5.33 -2.98 -11.52
N GLU A 83 -6.44 -3.21 -10.84
CA GLU A 83 -7.68 -2.43 -11.05
C GLU A 83 -7.66 -1.05 -10.38
N GLU A 84 -6.89 -0.88 -9.30
CA GLU A 84 -6.89 0.32 -8.46
C GLU A 84 -5.50 0.56 -7.84
N PHE A 85 -5.17 1.82 -7.51
CA PHE A 85 -3.96 2.17 -6.79
C PHE A 85 -4.16 1.92 -5.28
N TRP A 86 -3.81 0.72 -4.81
CA TRP A 86 -4.06 0.32 -3.43
C TRP A 86 -3.04 0.89 -2.42
N ILE A 87 -3.56 1.46 -1.33
CA ILE A 87 -2.80 1.88 -0.15
C ILE A 87 -3.22 1.04 1.05
N ASP A 88 -2.24 0.41 1.69
CA ASP A 88 -2.43 -0.48 2.84
C ASP A 88 -2.07 0.24 4.14
N PHE A 89 -3.06 0.39 5.03
CA PHE A 89 -2.88 0.85 6.40
C PHE A 89 -2.74 -0.36 7.32
N ASN A 90 -1.51 -0.62 7.76
CA ASN A 90 -1.12 -1.79 8.52
C ASN A 90 -1.11 -1.47 10.02
N LEU A 91 -2.24 -1.70 10.69
CA LEU A 91 -2.36 -1.54 12.15
C LEU A 91 -1.41 -2.45 12.92
N GLY A 92 -1.03 -3.58 12.33
CA GLY A 92 -0.18 -4.55 13.00
C GLY A 92 1.29 -4.15 13.10
N SER A 93 1.81 -3.50 12.07
CA SER A 93 3.19 -3.01 11.99
C SER A 93 3.30 -1.51 12.23
N HIS A 94 2.17 -0.82 12.42
CA HIS A 94 2.11 0.63 12.56
C HIS A 94 2.72 1.33 11.33
N SER A 95 2.26 0.95 10.14
CA SER A 95 2.81 1.47 8.89
C SER A 95 1.78 1.65 7.77
N ILE A 96 2.08 2.54 6.83
CA ILE A 96 1.38 2.70 5.56
C ILE A 96 2.28 2.17 4.45
N SER A 97 1.77 1.32 3.57
CA SER A 97 2.56 0.77 2.46
C SER A 97 1.80 0.76 1.14
N PHE A 98 2.50 0.96 0.04
CA PHE A 98 1.96 0.87 -1.30
C PHE A 98 3.05 0.64 -2.34
N TYR A 99 2.65 0.12 -3.50
CA TYR A 99 3.51 -0.08 -4.66
C TYR A 99 3.32 1.07 -5.65
N PHE A 100 4.39 1.53 -6.29
CA PHE A 100 4.34 2.64 -7.23
C PHE A 100 5.35 2.47 -8.37
N SER A 101 5.17 3.22 -9.45
CA SER A 101 6.13 3.38 -10.55
C SER A 101 6.70 4.81 -10.57
N LEU A 102 7.95 4.95 -11.05
CA LEU A 102 8.67 6.23 -11.15
C LEU A 102 8.66 6.83 -12.57
N THR A 103 8.28 6.07 -13.59
CA THR A 103 8.30 6.51 -14.99
C THR A 103 6.99 6.22 -15.69
N ASP A 104 6.56 7.16 -16.53
CA ASP A 104 5.42 7.02 -17.45
C ASP A 104 5.80 6.29 -18.75
N GLU A 105 7.09 5.96 -18.93
CA GLU A 105 7.60 5.40 -20.20
C GLU A 105 7.62 3.86 -20.22
N GLU A 106 7.24 3.32 -21.40
CA GLU A 106 7.28 1.92 -21.87
C GLU A 106 8.69 1.28 -21.86
N THR A 107 9.55 1.61 -20.90
CA THR A 107 10.80 0.88 -20.70
C THR A 107 10.48 -0.52 -20.18
N GLN A 108 11.02 -1.52 -20.89
CA GLN A 108 10.47 -2.86 -21.05
C GLN A 108 10.52 -3.82 -19.86
N GLU A 109 10.69 -3.36 -18.62
CA GLU A 109 10.43 -4.18 -17.44
C GLU A 109 9.80 -3.28 -16.37
N GLY A 110 8.51 -3.51 -16.10
CA GLY A 110 7.68 -2.77 -15.15
C GLY A 110 8.19 -2.88 -13.72
N HIS A 111 9.24 -2.12 -13.40
CA HIS A 111 9.82 -2.04 -12.07
C HIS A 111 8.93 -1.17 -11.17
N TRP A 112 7.95 -1.82 -10.57
CA TRP A 112 7.28 -1.31 -9.37
C TRP A 112 8.22 -1.33 -8.16
N GLU A 113 8.17 -0.25 -7.39
CA GLU A 113 8.88 -0.07 -6.12
C GLU A 113 7.87 -0.06 -4.97
N THR A 114 8.34 -0.28 -3.74
CA THR A 114 7.49 -0.24 -2.54
C THR A 114 7.90 0.92 -1.63
N ILE A 115 6.94 1.73 -1.23
CA ILE A 115 7.09 2.63 -0.08
C ILE A 115 6.47 1.95 1.14
N CYS A 116 7.17 2.04 2.28
CA CYS A 116 6.67 1.69 3.59
C CYS A 116 7.01 2.83 4.55
N ILE A 117 5.98 3.50 5.04
CA ILE A 117 6.05 4.61 5.98
C ILE A 117 5.71 4.07 7.36
N ASN A 118 6.65 4.09 8.29
CA ASN A 118 6.38 3.66 9.67
C ASN A 118 5.95 4.86 10.53
N GLU A 119 5.13 4.60 11.55
CA GLU A 119 4.69 5.56 12.59
C GLU A 119 5.84 6.45 13.09
N ASN A 120 6.99 5.83 13.41
CA ASN A 120 8.15 6.52 13.95
C ASN A 120 8.87 7.45 12.96
N GLU A 121 8.56 7.36 11.67
CA GLU A 121 9.09 8.24 10.62
C GLU A 121 8.16 9.44 10.36
N VAL A 122 6.96 9.45 10.94
CA VAL A 122 5.96 10.51 10.76
C VAL A 122 5.97 11.44 11.97
N GLN A 123 6.34 12.70 11.76
CA GLN A 123 6.35 13.69 12.85
C GLN A 123 4.96 14.23 13.16
N SER A 124 4.13 14.38 12.14
CA SER A 124 2.76 14.84 12.25
C SER A 124 1.96 14.40 11.03
N TYR A 125 0.64 14.32 11.17
CA TYR A 125 -0.22 14.12 10.01
C TYR A 125 -1.51 14.95 10.13
N THR A 126 -2.16 15.15 8.99
CA THR A 126 -3.49 15.75 8.92
C THR A 126 -4.39 14.89 8.03
N VAL A 127 -5.67 14.82 8.41
CA VAL A 127 -6.72 14.20 7.61
C VAL A 127 -7.77 15.26 7.33
N THR A 128 -7.94 15.62 6.07
CA THR A 128 -8.96 16.58 5.64
C THR A 128 -9.97 15.89 4.73
N GLY A 129 -11.26 16.07 5.00
CA GLY A 129 -12.32 15.64 4.09
C GLY A 129 -12.61 16.73 3.07
N GLU A 130 -12.56 16.40 1.78
CA GLU A 130 -13.10 17.24 0.72
C GLU A 130 -14.48 16.69 0.33
N GLY A 131 -15.51 17.49 0.63
CA GLY A 131 -16.90 17.06 0.48
C GLY A 131 -17.54 17.63 -0.78
N HIS A 132 -18.01 16.75 -1.65
CA HIS A 132 -19.27 16.97 -2.38
C HIS A 132 -20.22 15.83 -2.00
N GLU A 133 -21.30 16.20 -1.31
CA GLU A 133 -22.45 15.37 -0.89
C GLU A 133 -22.17 14.11 -0.01
N ALA A 134 -23.20 13.74 0.76
CA ALA A 134 -23.13 12.65 1.73
C ALA A 134 -22.90 11.30 1.02
N GLY A 135 -21.72 10.72 1.23
CA GLY A 135 -21.37 9.38 0.72
C GLY A 135 -20.22 9.34 -0.29
N THR A 136 -19.73 10.49 -0.76
CA THR A 136 -18.69 10.61 -1.80
C THR A 136 -17.45 11.40 -1.35
N GLY A 137 -17.24 11.53 -0.04
CA GLY A 137 -16.12 12.30 0.52
C GLY A 137 -14.76 11.71 0.15
N GLU A 138 -13.88 12.58 -0.35
CA GLU A 138 -12.46 12.27 -0.52
C GLU A 138 -11.72 12.64 0.78
N ALA A 139 -10.74 11.83 1.16
CA ALA A 139 -9.91 12.12 2.31
C ALA A 139 -8.47 12.29 1.87
N VAL A 140 -7.86 13.41 2.26
CA VAL A 140 -6.45 13.66 2.03
C VAL A 140 -5.69 13.41 3.32
N VAL A 141 -4.81 12.41 3.29
CA VAL A 141 -3.86 12.12 4.38
C VAL A 141 -2.54 12.76 4.01
N ARG A 142 -2.05 13.68 4.85
CA ARG A 142 -0.72 14.28 4.69
C ARG A 142 0.15 13.84 5.85
N CYS A 143 1.24 13.13 5.56
CA CYS A 143 2.26 12.82 6.55
C CYS A 143 3.41 13.83 6.40
N GLY A 144 3.70 14.57 7.47
CA GLY A 144 4.75 15.59 7.51
C GLY A 144 6.12 15.03 7.90
N ASP A 145 7.15 15.54 7.22
CA ASP A 145 8.58 15.40 7.48
C ASP A 145 9.09 13.99 7.75
N PHE A 146 9.27 13.21 6.69
CA PHE A 146 10.04 11.98 6.71
C PHE A 146 11.53 12.30 6.81
N HIS A 147 12.22 11.73 7.80
CA HIS A 147 13.66 11.52 7.67
C HIS A 147 13.83 10.19 6.94
N PRO A 148 14.16 10.15 5.64
CA PRO A 148 14.30 8.87 4.95
C PRO A 148 15.35 8.05 5.68
N ALA A 149 14.94 6.90 6.23
CA ALA A 149 15.89 5.93 6.74
C ALA A 149 16.82 5.54 5.58
N ALA A 150 18.12 5.58 5.82
CA ALA A 150 19.16 5.38 4.83
C ALA A 150 19.11 3.96 4.21
N GLY A 151 18.22 3.76 3.23
CA GLY A 151 18.08 2.54 2.43
C GLY A 151 18.42 2.74 0.95
N ALA A 152 18.30 3.96 0.43
CA ALA A 152 18.77 4.30 -0.91
C ALA A 152 20.29 4.50 -0.88
N ARG A 153 21.07 3.47 -1.26
CA ARG A 153 22.52 3.62 -1.45
C ARG A 153 22.81 4.48 -2.69
N HIS A 154 22.77 5.79 -2.52
CA HIS A 154 23.57 6.68 -3.36
C HIS A 154 24.49 7.49 -2.45
N ARG A 155 25.79 7.21 -2.54
CA ARG A 155 26.84 7.98 -1.84
C ARG A 155 26.84 9.40 -2.41
N PRO A 156 26.61 10.46 -1.61
CA PRO A 156 26.88 11.81 -2.06
C PRO A 156 28.39 12.07 -1.96
N THR A 157 28.98 12.63 -3.01
CA THR A 157 30.30 13.27 -2.94
C THR A 157 30.19 14.56 -2.12
N PRO A 158 31.16 14.88 -1.25
CA PRO A 158 31.09 16.09 -0.45
C PRO A 158 31.55 17.28 -1.30
N SER A 159 30.68 18.27 -1.49
CA SER A 159 31.09 19.63 -1.79
C SER A 159 30.54 20.58 -0.72
N ALA A 160 31.41 21.48 -0.30
CA ALA A 160 31.27 22.30 0.89
C ALA A 160 30.29 23.45 0.72
N GLY A 161 29.60 23.78 1.81
CA GLY A 161 29.16 25.14 2.12
C GLY A 161 27.65 25.41 1.97
N GLY A 162 27.06 25.90 3.07
CA GLY A 162 25.86 26.74 3.02
C GLY A 162 24.59 26.11 3.59
N SER A 163 24.19 26.58 4.77
CA SER A 163 22.87 26.39 5.36
C SER A 163 21.73 26.61 4.36
N SER A 164 20.82 25.64 4.27
CA SER A 164 19.40 25.92 4.09
C SER A 164 18.59 24.75 4.68
N ARG A 165 17.99 24.98 5.84
CA ARG A 165 16.91 24.15 6.37
C ARG A 165 15.69 24.42 5.49
N ASN A 166 15.48 23.62 4.45
CA ASN A 166 14.23 23.57 3.69
C ASN A 166 14.12 22.16 3.12
N GLY A 167 13.43 21.27 3.84
CA GLY A 167 13.22 19.88 3.45
C GLY A 167 11.77 19.50 3.60
N THR A 168 10.87 20.17 2.88
CA THR A 168 9.44 19.83 2.88
C THR A 168 9.21 18.65 1.95
N SER A 169 9.35 17.43 2.47
CA SER A 169 8.94 16.20 1.78
C SER A 169 7.80 15.56 2.55
N GLY A 170 6.58 16.03 2.29
CA GLY A 170 5.36 15.42 2.80
C GLY A 170 4.83 14.41 1.79
N THR A 171 4.31 13.27 2.27
CA THR A 171 3.55 12.35 1.42
C THR A 171 2.08 12.70 1.51
N VAL A 172 1.44 12.93 0.36
CA VAL A 172 0.01 13.18 0.27
C VAL A 172 -0.64 11.96 -0.37
N VAL A 173 -1.66 11.40 0.28
CA VAL A 173 -2.47 10.29 -0.22
C VAL A 173 -3.91 10.77 -0.34
N GLN A 174 -4.46 10.80 -1.56
CA GLN A 174 -5.86 11.18 -1.80
C GLN A 174 -6.73 9.94 -2.03
N LYS A 175 -7.67 9.72 -1.12
CA LYS A 175 -8.48 8.49 -1.06
C LYS A 175 -9.94 8.74 -1.44
N ARG A 176 -10.57 7.81 -2.17
CA ARG A 176 -12.03 7.79 -2.40
C ARG A 176 -12.79 7.08 -1.28
N GLY A 177 -13.93 7.66 -0.87
CA GLY A 177 -15.01 6.97 -0.15
C GLY A 177 -14.78 6.76 1.34
N LEU A 178 -15.12 7.78 2.15
CA LEU A 178 -15.31 7.59 3.60
C LEU A 178 -16.62 8.20 4.07
N SER A 179 -17.64 7.35 4.25
CA SER A 179 -18.60 7.55 5.33
C SER A 179 -18.04 6.87 6.59
N SER A 180 -17.59 7.69 7.54
CA SER A 180 -17.41 7.34 8.96
C SER A 180 -16.29 6.39 9.44
N VAL A 181 -15.21 6.13 8.71
CA VAL A 181 -14.02 5.58 9.41
C VAL A 181 -13.36 6.74 10.15
N SER A 182 -13.61 6.82 11.47
CA SER A 182 -12.70 7.52 12.36
C SER A 182 -11.34 6.87 12.16
N MET A 183 -10.43 7.51 11.42
CA MET A 183 -9.02 7.29 11.68
C MET A 183 -8.85 7.77 13.11
N SER A 184 -8.94 6.85 14.07
CA SER A 184 -8.47 7.16 15.42
C SER A 184 -7.02 7.56 15.25
N SER A 185 -6.54 8.38 16.18
CA SER A 185 -5.18 8.91 16.16
C SER A 185 -4.09 7.85 16.40
N THR A 186 -4.38 6.61 16.02
CA THR A 186 -3.72 5.35 16.34
C THR A 186 -3.33 4.58 15.06
N CYS A 187 -3.67 5.09 13.88
CA CYS A 187 -3.32 4.47 12.58
C CYS A 187 -2.06 5.04 11.93
N ILE A 188 -1.46 6.06 12.55
CA ILE A 188 -0.13 6.60 12.26
C ILE A 188 0.54 6.79 13.59
#